data_AF-A0A942D0L8-F1
#
_entry.id   AF-A0A942D0L8-F1
#
_cell.length_a   1.000
_cell.length_b   1.000
_cell.length_c   1.000
_cell.angle_alpha   90.00
_cell.angle_beta   90.00
_cell.angle_gamma   90.00
#
_symmetry.space_group_name_H-M   'P 1'
#
loop_
_entity.id
_entity.type
_entity.pdbx_description
1 polymer ?
#
loop_
_entity_poly.entity_id
_entity_poly.type
_entity_poly.pdbx_seq_one_letter_code
_entity_poly.pdbx_strand_id
1 'polypeptide(L)'
;MASVANRINVTLDDEHAAKLARLAKRTHVHEGTLARSLLSAALDDADPDATRITEILDAIPGAWQRTREGAAEAARGEGTPLDELA
;
A
#
# COMPACT_ATOMS: atom_id res chain seq x y z
N MET A 1 9.21 2.62 -23.96
CA MET A 1 7.98 3.44 -24.10
C MET A 1 8.25 4.76 -23.40
N ALA A 2 8.06 5.90 -24.07
CA ALA A 2 8.24 7.19 -23.41
C ALA A 2 7.19 7.33 -22.29
N SER A 3 7.64 7.44 -21.04
CA SER A 3 6.74 7.66 -19.91
C SER A 3 6.01 8.99 -20.12
N VAL A 4 4.69 8.96 -20.21
CA VAL A 4 3.88 10.17 -20.27
C VAL A 4 4.02 10.89 -18.92
N ALA A 5 4.79 11.97 -18.87
CA ALA A 5 4.97 12.75 -17.66
C ALA A 5 3.69 13.55 -17.39
N ASN A 6 2.96 13.20 -16.32
CA ASN A 6 1.80 13.97 -15.87
C ASN A 6 2.26 15.09 -14.92
N ARG A 7 1.85 16.33 -15.19
CA ARG A 7 2.22 17.49 -14.36
C ARG A 7 1.11 17.79 -13.37
N ILE A 8 1.44 17.76 -12.09
CA ILE A 8 0.54 18.09 -11.00
C ILE A 8 1.12 19.30 -10.25
N ASN A 9 0.27 20.30 -9.98
CA ASN A 9 0.63 21.41 -9.11
C ASN A 9 0.07 21.11 -7.71
N VAL A 10 0.92 21.21 -6.70
CA VAL A 10 0.57 20.94 -5.30
C VAL A 10 0.81 22.21 -4.50
N THR A 11 -0.18 22.59 -3.70
CA THR A 11 -0.07 23.70 -2.74
C THR A 11 0.07 23.10 -1.34
N LEU A 12 1.06 23.57 -0.60
CA LEU A 12 1.29 23.19 0.79
C LEU A 12 0.87 24.36 1.69
N ASP A 13 0.42 24.05 2.90
CA ASP A 13 0.33 25.07 3.95
C ASP A 13 1.74 25.53 4.39
N ASP A 14 1.77 26.61 5.17
CA ASP A 14 3.02 27.24 5.61
C ASP A 14 3.90 26.30 6.43
N GLU A 15 3.30 25.41 7.24
CA GLU A 15 4.05 24.47 8.09
C GLU A 15 4.78 23.43 7.24
N HIS A 16 4.07 22.79 6.31
CA HIS A 16 4.62 21.77 5.43
C HIS A 16 5.60 22.36 4.42
N ALA A 17 5.34 23.56 3.90
CA ALA A 17 6.27 24.28 3.04
C ALA A 17 7.59 24.57 3.77
N ALA A 18 7.53 25.09 5.01
CA ALA A 18 8.72 25.33 5.81
C ALA A 18 9.48 24.04 6.14
N LYS A 19 8.76 22.93 6.38
CA LYS A 19 9.37 21.61 6.61
C LYS A 19 10.11 21.10 5.37
N LEU A 20 9.50 21.20 4.19
CA LEU A 20 10.11 20.81 2.93
C LEU A 20 11.38 21.63 2.65
N ALA A 21 11.33 22.95 2.82
CA ALA A 21 12.47 23.84 2.64
C ALA A 21 13.65 23.49 3.57
N ARG A 22 13.37 23.21 4.85
CA ARG A 22 14.40 22.76 5.81
C ARG A 22 15.03 21.44 5.39
N LEU A 23 14.24 20.48 4.90
CA LEU A 23 14.74 19.18 4.47
C LEU A 23 15.59 19.30 3.21
N ALA A 24 15.11 20.03 2.20
CA ALA A 24 15.82 20.31 0.95
C ALA A 24 17.19 20.94 1.21
N LYS A 25 17.24 21.93 2.11
CA LYS A 25 18.50 22.57 2.53
C LYS A 25 19.47 21.59 3.17
N ARG A 26 19.00 20.73 4.07
CA ARG A 26 19.84 19.73 4.76
C ARG A 26 20.41 18.68 3.80
N THR A 27 19.62 18.27 2.82
CA THR A 27 20.02 17.25 1.84
C THR A 27 20.75 17.83 0.63
N HIS A 28 20.85 19.16 0.51
CA HIS A 28 21.42 19.87 -0.64
C HIS A 28 20.72 19.50 -1.96
N VAL A 29 19.40 19.33 -1.90
CA VAL A 29 18.55 18.97 -3.06
C VAL A 29 17.55 20.10 -3.31
N HIS A 30 17.20 20.35 -4.57
CA HIS A 30 16.13 21.29 -4.91
C HIS A 30 14.78 20.83 -4.33
N GLU A 31 14.00 21.76 -3.78
CA GLU A 31 12.71 21.48 -3.15
C GLU A 31 11.76 20.69 -4.07
N GLY A 32 11.65 21.06 -5.34
CA GLY A 32 10.81 20.33 -6.30
C GLY A 32 11.25 18.88 -6.53
N THR A 33 12.55 18.62 -6.52
CA THR A 33 13.09 17.26 -6.64
C THR A 33 12.79 16.44 -5.40
N LEU A 34 12.99 17.02 -4.21
CA LEU A 34 12.69 16.36 -2.95
C LEU A 34 11.18 16.11 -2.80
N ALA A 35 10.34 17.07 -3.15
CA ALA A 35 8.89 16.95 -3.12
C ALA A 35 8.40 15.81 -4.03
N ARG A 36 8.95 15.71 -5.25
CA ARG A 36 8.64 14.60 -6.17
C ARG A 36 9.00 13.24 -5.56
N SER A 37 10.20 13.12 -4.99
CA SER A 37 10.65 11.87 -4.35
C SER A 37 9.80 11.49 -3.14
N LEU A 38 9.45 12.47 -2.29
CA LEU A 38 8.58 12.24 -1.13
C LEU A 38 7.16 11.84 -1.55
N LEU A 39 6.60 12.49 -2.58
CA LEU A 39 5.29 12.13 -3.11
C LEU A 39 5.28 10.71 -3.70
N SER A 40 6.33 10.32 -4.43
CA SER A 40 6.47 8.95 -4.95
C SER A 40 6.45 7.93 -3.81
N ALA A 41 7.30 8.13 -2.79
CA ALA A 41 7.37 7.21 -1.65
C ALA A 41 6.06 7.14 -0.86
N ALA A 42 5.36 8.28 -0.71
CA ALA A 42 4.06 8.31 -0.06
C ALA A 42 2.98 7.58 -0.87
N LEU A 43 3.04 7.63 -2.21
CA LEU A 43 2.14 6.85 -3.08
C LEU A 43 2.45 5.36 -3.01
N ASP A 44 3.74 4.98 -2.98
CA ASP A 44 4.17 3.59 -2.84
C ASP A 44 3.72 2.99 -1.49
N ASP A 45 3.73 3.76 -0.40
CA ASP A 45 3.23 3.31 0.92
C ASP A 45 1.71 3.38 1.05
N ALA A 46 1.06 4.29 0.32
CA ALA A 46 -0.39 4.40 0.28
C ALA A 46 -1.05 3.32 -0.59
N ASP A 47 -0.28 2.60 -1.41
CA ASP A 47 -0.75 1.41 -2.10
C ASP A 47 -0.87 0.25 -1.07
N PRO A 48 -2.09 -0.22 -0.75
CA PRO A 48 -2.27 -1.38 0.11
C PRO A 48 -1.80 -2.64 -0.65
N ASP A 49 -0.49 -2.85 -0.59
CA ASP A 49 0.20 -3.95 -1.23
C ASP A 49 -0.40 -5.31 -0.81
N ALA A 50 -0.82 -6.11 -1.80
CA ALA A 50 -1.29 -7.49 -1.62
C ALA A 50 -0.26 -8.38 -0.90
N THR A 51 1.00 -7.94 -0.83
CA THR A 51 2.08 -8.58 -0.08
C THR A 51 1.90 -8.51 1.45
N ARG A 52 1.13 -7.54 1.97
CA ARG A 52 0.81 -7.46 3.42
C ARG A 52 -0.34 -8.38 3.85
N ILE A 53 -1.06 -9.00 2.91
CA ILE A 53 -2.13 -9.96 3.26
C ILE A 53 -1.58 -11.19 4.00
N THR A 54 -0.35 -11.62 3.67
CA THR A 54 0.28 -12.76 4.35
C THR A 54 0.68 -12.42 5.78
N GLU A 55 1.15 -11.19 6.06
CA GLU A 55 1.44 -10.75 7.43
C GLU A 55 0.17 -10.69 8.30
N ILE A 56 -0.95 -10.26 7.71
CA ILE A 56 -2.25 -10.26 8.40
C ILE A 56 -2.73 -11.68 8.67
N LEU A 57 -2.58 -12.60 7.71
CA LEU A 57 -2.95 -14.00 7.87
C LEU A 57 -2.03 -14.70 8.90
N ASP A 58 -0.73 -14.43 8.88
CA ASP A 58 0.25 -15.00 9.82
C ASP A 58 0.10 -14.43 11.24
N ALA A 59 -0.44 -13.22 11.39
CA ALA A 59 -0.77 -12.63 12.69
C ALA A 59 -2.00 -13.28 13.36
N ILE A 60 -2.79 -14.08 12.63
CA ILE A 60 -3.93 -14.83 13.18
C ILE A 60 -3.46 -16.26 13.51
N PRO A 61 -3.35 -16.62 14.81
CA PRO A 61 -2.87 -17.95 15.18
C PRO A 61 -3.69 -19.05 14.49
N GLY A 62 -2.99 -19.94 13.77
CA GLY A 62 -3.59 -21.08 13.08
C GLY A 62 -4.38 -20.75 11.80
N ALA A 63 -4.34 -19.51 11.29
CA ALA A 63 -5.05 -19.17 10.06
C ALA A 63 -4.57 -19.98 8.85
N TRP A 64 -3.27 -20.24 8.73
CA TRP A 64 -2.73 -21.08 7.65
C TRP A 64 -3.33 -22.49 7.65
N GLN A 65 -3.38 -23.13 8.82
CA GLN A 65 -3.92 -24.47 9.01
C GLN A 65 -5.42 -24.50 8.68
N ARG A 66 -6.19 -23.54 9.20
CA ARG A 66 -7.63 -23.41 8.91
C ARG A 66 -7.91 -23.17 7.43
N THR A 67 -7.11 -22.35 6.75
CA THR A 67 -7.24 -22.13 5.30
C THR A 67 -6.95 -23.40 4.51
N ARG A 68 -5.93 -24.16 4.90
CA ARG A 68 -5.63 -25.45 4.26
C ARG A 68 -6.74 -26.49 4.50
N GLU A 69 -7.30 -26.53 5.70
CA GLU A 69 -8.44 -27.40 6.05
C GLU A 69 -9.68 -27.03 5.22
N GLY A 70 -10.06 -25.75 5.18
CA GLY A 70 -11.19 -25.28 4.38
C GLY A 70 -11.01 -25.53 2.88
N ALA A 71 -9.80 -25.39 2.34
CA ALA A 71 -9.51 -25.75 0.95
C ALA A 71 -9.70 -27.25 0.69
N ALA A 72 -9.35 -28.11 1.66
CA ALA A 72 -9.55 -29.55 1.55
C ALA A 72 -11.03 -29.95 1.71
N GLU A 73 -11.78 -29.31 2.60
CA GLU A 73 -13.24 -29.46 2.77
C GLU A 73 -13.99 -29.08 1.49
N ALA A 74 -13.64 -27.93 0.89
CA ALA A 74 -14.19 -27.50 -0.38
C ALA A 74 -13.93 -28.51 -1.50
N ALA A 75 -12.71 -29.08 -1.57
CA ALA A 75 -12.38 -30.12 -2.54
C ALA A 75 -13.18 -31.42 -2.33
N ARG A 76 -13.65 -31.70 -1.11
CA ARG A 76 -14.53 -32.84 -0.79
C ARG A 76 -16.03 -32.51 -0.98
N GLY A 77 -16.36 -31.27 -1.33
CA GLY A 77 -17.74 -30.82 -1.51
C GLY A 77 -18.48 -30.59 -0.19
N GLU A 78 -17.75 -30.37 0.92
CA GLU A 78 -18.31 -30.15 2.26
C GLU A 78 -18.67 -28.67 2.52
N GLY A 79 -18.50 -27.80 1.52
CA GLY A 79 -18.86 -26.40 1.59
C GLY A 79 -20.35 -26.13 1.38
N THR A 80 -20.83 -24.97 1.82
CA THR A 80 -22.20 -24.50 1.56
C THR A 80 -22.27 -23.82 0.19
N PRO A 81 -23.23 -24.20 -0.67
CA PRO A 81 -23.51 -23.48 -1.92
C PRO A 81 -23.79 -21.99 -1.67
N LEU A 82 -23.38 -21.13 -2.61
CA LEU A 82 -23.48 -19.68 -2.43
C LEU A 82 -24.93 -19.19 -2.30
N ASP A 83 -25.85 -19.87 -2.97
CA ASP A 83 -27.29 -19.65 -2.94
C ASP A 83 -27.97 -20.15 -1.65
N GLU A 84 -27.24 -20.90 -0.82
CA GLU A 84 -27.70 -21.42 0.48
C GLU A 84 -27.08 -20.69 1.68
N LEU A 85 -26.15 -19.74 1.44
CA LEU A 85 -25.58 -18.88 2.48
C LEU A 85 -26.62 -17.83 2.92
N ALA A 86 -26.93 -17.81 4.23
CA ALA A 86 -27.92 -16.92 4.87
C ALA A 86 -27.46 -15.46 4.99
#